data_AF-A0A2Z6QN81-F1
#
_entry.id   AF-A0A2Z6QN81-F1
#
_cell.length_a   1.000
_cell.length_b   1.000
_cell.length_c   1.000
_cell.angle_alpha   90.00
_cell.angle_beta   90.00
_cell.angle_gamma   90.00
#
_symmetry.space_group_name_H-M   'P 1'
#
loop_
_entity.id
_entity.type
_entity.pdbx_description
1 polymer ?
#
loop_
_entity_poly.entity_id
_entity_poly.type
_entity_poly.pdbx_seq_one_letter_code
_entity_poly.pdbx_strand_id
1 'polypeptide(L)'
;MSYSNYDFEDFNNFDEFEPFEQDAPPIEDEENDNNYEDSEDETSPQSRQTSPTWKYFNEQTIQHPGYPVSSIHKIKIGNVKNTGKNQSTLDFRRTDPWPEKEKNKRDIAVVEWVIGDAQPFRSVENLRFKIMINKFDSRYQIPDEKTVKTLVVDYFKEKHIISFTTRHTGNNIANAIKSVLTEFNLLEKTLALTTDNESAMVVCGRITAEELTRELNDQSFRHYRCSAHILNLAAQQGIKIIDDEIVKIRELMKKIKHSTLRCDRLRELCSIENLTYYKPQLDVETRWNSTYYMIVKFQKMLRPIEMLAATDQDIKKFVPDAQGWIKINDTLTLLEPLEKATVLLSASSYSTISDVRFLFLGIQQHLNDYIGKEGFSQSKVASSILQKIDQYWEVVDSSTLASTVLDPHTKLTLFSTGKESTNAINAVKRRFSEYHTPMSQPAVINHDNGEVASTRDYFHQLKRRRLNNSTLNITKTIIWNL
;
A
#
# COMPACT_ATOMS: atom_id res chain seq x y z
N MET A 1 -18.31 -33.02 -32.61
CA MET A 1 -19.26 -31.95 -32.98
C MET A 1 -18.46 -30.67 -33.09
N SER A 2 -18.64 -29.98 -34.21
CA SER A 2 -17.79 -28.91 -34.77
C SER A 2 -17.74 -27.64 -33.91
N TYR A 3 -16.53 -27.12 -33.74
CA TYR A 3 -16.24 -25.78 -33.22
C TYR A 3 -16.53 -24.73 -34.30
N SER A 4 -17.24 -23.65 -33.95
CA SER A 4 -17.39 -22.45 -34.78
C SER A 4 -16.54 -21.32 -34.22
N ASN A 5 -15.62 -20.84 -35.07
CA ASN A 5 -14.82 -19.64 -34.90
C ASN A 5 -15.73 -18.40 -34.81
N TYR A 6 -15.42 -17.49 -33.88
CA TYR A 6 -15.88 -16.11 -33.95
C TYR A 6 -14.66 -15.20 -33.98
N ASP A 7 -14.51 -14.52 -35.12
CA ASP A 7 -13.49 -13.52 -35.42
C ASP A 7 -13.71 -12.26 -34.57
N PHE A 8 -12.63 -11.75 -33.98
CA PHE A 8 -12.55 -10.47 -33.29
C PHE A 8 -11.64 -9.56 -34.12
N GLU A 9 -12.23 -8.76 -35.02
CA GLU A 9 -11.59 -7.59 -35.61
C GLU A 9 -12.43 -6.34 -35.28
N ASP A 10 -11.76 -5.19 -35.25
CA ASP A 10 -12.25 -3.82 -34.97
C ASP A 10 -12.39 -3.36 -33.51
N PHE A 11 -11.26 -2.96 -32.91
CA PHE A 11 -11.16 -1.79 -32.02
C PHE A 11 -9.77 -1.14 -32.13
N ASN A 12 -9.46 -0.56 -33.29
CA ASN A 12 -8.32 0.35 -33.48
C ASN A 12 -8.87 1.75 -33.78
N ASN A 13 -8.93 2.60 -32.76
CA ASN A 13 -8.80 4.06 -32.85
C ASN A 13 -9.08 4.63 -31.46
N PHE A 14 -8.08 5.26 -30.83
CA PHE A 14 -8.19 6.58 -30.22
C PHE A 14 -6.81 7.04 -29.73
N ASP A 15 -6.54 8.31 -29.97
CA ASP A 15 -5.24 8.96 -30.11
C ASP A 15 -4.40 9.16 -28.83
N GLU A 16 -3.15 9.53 -29.12
CA GLU A 16 -2.04 10.01 -28.30
C GLU A 16 -2.40 10.96 -27.15
N PHE A 17 -1.67 10.85 -26.03
CA PHE A 17 -1.61 11.88 -24.99
C PHE A 17 -0.14 12.19 -24.62
N GLU A 18 0.28 13.44 -24.88
CA GLU A 18 1.48 14.06 -24.32
C GLU A 18 1.20 14.67 -22.92
N PRO A 19 2.19 14.74 -22.01
CA PRO A 19 2.05 15.37 -20.70
C PRO A 19 2.45 16.87 -20.71
N PHE A 20 1.60 17.73 -20.13
CA PHE A 20 1.89 19.16 -19.92
C PHE A 20 2.21 19.51 -18.46
N GLU A 21 3.24 20.37 -18.30
CA GLU A 21 3.79 20.96 -17.08
C GLU A 21 2.83 21.97 -16.41
N GLN A 22 3.01 22.19 -15.09
CA GLN A 22 2.19 23.10 -14.28
C GLN A 22 3.07 24.19 -13.65
N ASP A 23 2.90 25.43 -14.10
CA ASP A 23 3.48 26.64 -13.51
C ASP A 23 2.76 27.05 -12.22
N ALA A 24 3.52 27.46 -11.20
CA ALA A 24 3.00 28.03 -9.95
C ALA A 24 3.55 29.45 -9.73
N PRO A 25 2.71 30.47 -9.46
CA PRO A 25 3.14 31.81 -9.06
C PRO A 25 3.30 31.95 -7.52
N PRO A 26 3.97 33.02 -7.04
CA PRO A 26 4.61 33.07 -5.72
C PRO A 26 3.69 33.60 -4.60
N ILE A 27 4.02 33.23 -3.36
CA ILE A 27 3.39 33.77 -2.13
C ILE A 27 4.43 34.59 -1.37
N GLU A 28 4.01 35.80 -1.00
CA GLU A 28 4.73 36.84 -0.28
C GLU A 28 4.77 36.60 1.24
N ASP A 29 5.77 37.23 1.85
CA ASP A 29 6.19 37.19 3.24
C ASP A 29 5.19 37.84 4.20
N GLU A 30 5.00 37.28 5.40
CA GLU A 30 4.64 38.05 6.60
C GLU A 30 5.47 37.59 7.80
N GLU A 31 6.24 38.54 8.31
CA GLU A 31 6.98 38.50 9.58
C GLU A 31 5.99 38.52 10.76
N ASN A 32 6.25 37.73 11.80
CA ASN A 32 5.95 38.19 13.15
C ASN A 32 6.82 37.49 14.21
N ASP A 33 7.46 38.34 15.00
CA ASP A 33 8.42 38.07 16.06
C ASP A 33 7.76 37.58 17.37
N ASN A 34 8.42 36.59 17.97
CA ASN A 34 8.77 36.42 19.40
C ASN A 34 7.89 37.03 20.52
N ASN A 35 7.43 36.18 21.45
CA ASN A 35 7.93 36.12 22.83
C ASN A 35 7.17 35.06 23.67
N TYR A 36 7.90 34.09 24.23
CA TYR A 36 7.44 33.20 25.29
C TYR A 36 8.41 33.35 26.48
N GLU A 37 7.87 33.73 27.64
CA GLU A 37 8.51 33.64 28.96
C GLU A 37 8.06 32.37 29.68
N ASP A 38 9.02 31.76 30.40
CA ASP A 38 8.93 30.52 31.17
C ASP A 38 8.00 30.60 32.39
N SER A 39 7.40 29.46 32.76
CA SER A 39 7.12 29.13 34.16
C SER A 39 7.17 27.61 34.39
N GLU A 40 7.99 27.22 35.37
CA GLU A 40 8.19 25.87 35.89
C GLU A 40 7.07 25.50 36.87
N ASP A 41 6.74 24.19 36.98
CA ASP A 41 6.03 23.66 38.16
C ASP A 41 6.57 22.28 38.58
N GLU A 42 6.69 22.12 39.89
CA GLU A 42 7.51 21.16 40.63
C GLU A 42 6.90 19.75 40.74
N THR A 43 7.73 18.69 40.75
CA THR A 43 7.45 17.43 41.49
C THR A 43 8.73 16.79 42.07
N SER A 44 8.67 16.43 43.36
CA SER A 44 9.76 15.91 44.21
C SER A 44 10.15 14.43 43.95
N PRO A 45 11.40 13.99 44.25
CA PRO A 45 11.97 12.72 43.77
C PRO A 45 11.94 11.57 44.80
N GLN A 46 11.73 10.33 44.34
CA GLN A 46 12.04 9.11 45.11
C GLN A 46 12.95 8.15 44.32
N SER A 47 14.12 7.89 44.91
CA SER A 47 14.92 6.64 44.88
C SER A 47 15.38 6.09 43.52
N ARG A 48 16.62 6.45 43.09
CA ARG A 48 17.42 5.68 42.12
C ARG A 48 18.92 5.71 42.42
N GLN A 49 19.38 4.98 43.43
CA GLN A 49 20.81 4.68 43.61
C GLN A 49 21.05 3.16 43.41
N THR A 50 21.42 2.75 42.19
CA THR A 50 21.61 1.33 41.82
C THR A 50 23.03 1.00 41.33
N SER A 51 23.99 1.93 41.44
CA SER A 51 25.37 1.76 40.95
C SER A 51 26.43 1.98 42.05
N PRO A 52 27.56 1.22 42.07
CA PRO A 52 28.65 1.41 43.03
C PRO A 52 29.31 2.80 42.99
N THR A 53 29.16 3.52 41.87
CA THR A 53 29.73 4.87 41.67
C THR A 53 29.12 5.91 42.62
N TRP A 54 27.90 5.68 43.11
CA TRP A 54 27.21 6.59 44.04
C TRP A 54 27.90 6.73 45.39
N LYS A 55 28.79 5.79 45.78
CA LYS A 55 29.58 5.87 47.02
C LYS A 55 30.56 7.05 47.07
N TYR A 56 30.82 7.71 45.94
CA TYR A 56 31.75 8.84 45.86
C TYR A 56 31.05 10.20 45.79
N PHE A 57 29.72 10.24 45.85
CA PHE A 57 28.94 11.47 45.89
C PHE A 57 28.38 11.71 47.29
N ASN A 58 28.40 12.97 47.74
CA ASN A 58 27.83 13.40 49.00
C ASN A 58 26.61 14.30 48.72
N GLU A 59 25.45 13.89 49.22
CA GLU A 59 24.16 14.60 49.05
C GLU A 59 23.86 15.55 50.23
N GLN A 60 24.74 15.59 51.24
CA GLN A 60 24.60 16.42 52.44
C GLN A 60 25.59 17.59 52.45
N THR A 61 25.77 18.26 51.31
CA THR A 61 26.58 19.49 51.26
C THR A 61 25.74 20.71 51.63
N ILE A 62 26.34 21.63 52.40
CA ILE A 62 25.65 22.85 52.88
C ILE A 62 25.24 23.78 51.73
N GLN A 63 25.99 23.75 50.62
CA GLN A 63 25.73 24.62 49.46
C GLN A 63 24.62 24.09 48.54
N HIS A 64 24.42 22.77 48.45
CA HIS A 64 23.37 22.15 47.62
C HIS A 64 22.76 20.92 48.32
N PRO A 65 21.82 21.12 49.26
CA PRO A 65 21.19 20.03 50.00
C PRO A 65 20.35 19.14 49.07
N GLY A 66 20.53 17.82 49.12
CA GLY A 66 19.74 16.85 48.35
C GLY A 66 20.22 16.58 46.92
N TYR A 67 21.26 17.29 46.45
CA TYR A 67 21.90 17.03 45.16
C TYR A 67 23.23 16.28 45.34
N PRO A 68 23.49 15.23 44.54
CA PRO A 68 24.73 14.46 44.65
C PRO A 68 25.92 15.22 44.09
N VAL A 69 26.81 15.68 44.97
CA VAL A 69 28.05 16.38 44.60
C VAL A 69 29.25 15.46 44.83
N SER A 70 30.15 15.37 43.85
CA SER A 70 31.35 14.53 43.95
C SER A 70 32.20 14.91 45.17
N SER A 71 32.51 13.94 46.02
CA SER A 71 33.32 14.14 47.22
C SER A 71 34.77 14.37 46.78
N ILE A 72 35.22 15.63 46.79
CA ILE A 72 36.61 15.99 46.45
C ILE A 72 37.56 15.27 47.42
N HIS A 73 38.09 14.12 47.00
CA HIS A 73 39.27 13.55 47.64
C HIS A 73 40.47 14.36 47.14
N LYS A 74 41.06 15.18 48.02
CA LYS A 74 42.40 15.72 47.79
C LYS A 74 43.40 14.55 47.80
N ILE A 75 43.71 14.03 46.62
CA ILE A 75 44.77 13.04 46.45
C ILE A 75 46.09 13.72 46.83
N LYS A 76 46.70 13.29 47.95
CA LYS A 76 48.08 13.63 48.27
C LYS A 76 48.98 12.89 47.27
N ILE A 77 49.53 13.61 46.31
CA ILE A 77 50.54 13.09 45.40
C ILE A 77 51.86 12.97 46.18
N GLY A 78 52.15 11.79 46.70
CA GLY A 78 53.49 11.42 47.16
C GLY A 78 54.37 11.04 45.98
N ASN A 79 55.48 11.76 45.78
CA ASN A 79 56.61 11.50 44.87
C ASN A 79 56.36 10.49 43.73
N VAL A 80 55.64 10.93 42.70
CA VAL A 80 55.59 10.22 41.42
C VAL A 80 56.69 10.78 40.53
N LYS A 81 57.69 9.93 40.24
CA LYS A 81 58.71 10.18 39.21
C LYS A 81 58.02 10.61 37.92
N ASN A 82 58.52 11.70 37.35
CA ASN A 82 58.06 12.29 36.11
C ASN A 82 58.08 11.23 34.99
N THR A 83 56.93 10.62 34.72
CA THR A 83 56.71 9.80 33.53
C THR A 83 55.63 10.55 32.77
N GLY A 84 56.06 11.37 31.82
CA GLY A 84 55.17 12.15 30.97
C GLY A 84 54.17 11.23 30.29
N LYS A 85 52.97 11.14 30.85
CA LYS A 85 51.80 10.60 30.17
C LYS A 85 50.92 11.79 29.85
N ASN A 86 51.12 12.30 28.64
CA ASN A 86 50.26 13.28 28.03
C ASN A 86 48.83 12.78 28.14
N GLN A 87 47.95 13.57 28.76
CA GLN A 87 46.52 13.37 28.66
C GLN A 87 46.18 13.38 27.17
N SER A 88 45.69 12.26 26.64
CA SER A 88 45.23 12.22 25.25
C SER A 88 44.01 13.13 25.17
N THR A 89 44.19 14.35 24.66
CA THR A 89 43.09 15.10 24.08
C THR A 89 42.47 14.21 23.01
N LEU A 90 41.19 13.85 23.17
CA LEU A 90 40.42 13.27 22.08
C LEU A 90 40.29 14.36 21.01
N ASP A 91 41.26 14.40 20.10
CA ASP A 91 41.26 15.25 18.92
C ASP A 91 40.22 14.68 17.93
N PHE A 92 38.94 14.86 18.24
CA PHE A 92 37.88 14.61 17.26
C PHE A 92 38.00 15.69 16.19
N ARG A 93 38.87 15.44 15.20
CA ARG A 93 38.95 16.30 14.02
C ARG A 93 37.56 16.37 13.39
N ARG A 94 36.96 17.56 13.44
CA ARG A 94 35.72 17.85 12.71
C ARG A 94 35.99 17.65 11.22
N THR A 95 35.44 16.57 10.64
CA THR A 95 35.54 16.31 9.20
C THR A 95 34.45 17.08 8.49
N ASP A 96 34.82 18.08 7.69
CA ASP A 96 33.88 18.85 6.88
C ASP A 96 34.25 18.68 5.41
N PRO A 97 33.35 18.17 4.53
CA PRO A 97 31.97 17.71 4.78
C PRO A 97 31.90 16.34 5.51
N TRP A 98 30.68 15.86 5.78
CA TRP A 98 30.45 14.54 6.39
C TRP A 98 31.19 13.41 5.65
N PRO A 99 31.73 12.39 6.37
CA PRO A 99 32.24 11.18 5.75
C PRO A 99 31.17 10.50 4.88
N GLU A 100 31.61 9.84 3.80
CA GLU A 100 30.75 9.27 2.76
C GLU A 100 29.58 8.43 3.30
N LYS A 101 29.83 7.56 4.29
CA LYS A 101 28.77 6.74 4.91
C LYS A 101 27.66 7.57 5.57
N GLU A 102 28.03 8.65 6.25
CA GLU A 102 27.09 9.55 6.94
C GLU A 102 26.41 10.52 5.98
N LYS A 103 27.10 10.90 4.90
CA LYS A 103 26.52 11.62 3.77
C LYS A 103 25.46 10.76 3.08
N ASN A 104 25.76 9.51 2.76
CA ASN A 104 24.84 8.59 2.07
C ASN A 104 23.53 8.38 2.86
N LYS A 105 23.59 8.29 4.20
CA LYS A 105 22.35 8.22 5.02
C LYS A 105 21.46 9.45 4.86
N ARG A 106 22.05 10.64 4.77
CA ARG A 106 21.32 11.91 4.57
C ARG A 106 20.79 12.00 3.14
N ASP A 107 21.60 11.59 2.17
CA ASP A 107 21.19 11.50 0.76
C ASP A 107 19.98 10.57 0.61
N ILE A 108 19.98 9.41 1.27
CA ILE A 108 18.82 8.49 1.31
C ILE A 108 17.61 9.17 1.96
N ALA A 109 17.78 9.90 3.07
CA ALA A 109 16.65 10.61 3.70
C ALA A 109 16.04 11.69 2.78
N VAL A 110 16.87 12.41 2.01
CA VAL A 110 16.39 13.36 1.00
C VAL A 110 15.64 12.62 -0.12
N VAL A 111 16.16 11.48 -0.58
CA VAL A 111 15.51 10.63 -1.59
C VAL A 111 14.16 10.10 -1.09
N GLU A 112 14.09 9.61 0.15
CA GLU A 112 12.86 9.12 0.77
C GLU A 112 11.82 10.23 0.91
N TRP A 113 12.23 11.44 1.27
CA TRP A 113 11.34 12.61 1.27
C TRP A 113 10.83 12.95 -0.13
N VAL A 114 11.73 12.99 -1.13
CA VAL A 114 11.34 13.27 -2.53
C VAL A 114 10.33 12.25 -3.04
N ILE A 115 10.55 10.97 -2.77
CA ILE A 115 9.65 9.88 -3.18
C ILE A 115 8.35 9.89 -2.37
N GLY A 116 8.46 9.94 -1.04
CA GLY A 116 7.34 9.78 -0.11
C GLY A 116 6.30 10.88 -0.24
N ASP A 117 6.73 12.11 -0.49
CA ASP A 117 5.85 13.28 -0.64
C ASP A 117 5.66 13.69 -2.10
N ALA A 118 6.09 12.85 -3.06
CA ALA A 118 6.02 13.10 -4.50
C ALA A 118 6.54 14.50 -4.90
N GLN A 119 7.68 14.91 -4.32
CA GLN A 119 8.27 16.22 -4.59
C GLN A 119 8.89 16.26 -5.99
N PRO A 120 8.81 17.39 -6.70
CA PRO A 120 9.62 17.61 -7.89
C PRO A 120 11.12 17.44 -7.57
N PHE A 121 11.89 16.80 -8.46
CA PHE A 121 13.35 16.63 -8.22
C PHE A 121 14.05 17.98 -8.05
N ARG A 122 13.59 19.03 -8.73
CA ARG A 122 14.08 20.41 -8.61
C ARG A 122 13.94 20.99 -7.20
N SER A 123 13.12 20.41 -6.32
CA SER A 123 12.96 20.86 -4.94
C SER A 123 14.28 20.88 -4.18
N VAL A 124 15.21 19.96 -4.49
CA VAL A 124 16.56 19.93 -3.86
C VAL A 124 17.46 21.07 -4.32
N GLU A 125 17.12 21.71 -5.44
CA GLU A 125 17.85 22.86 -5.98
C GLU A 125 17.32 24.20 -5.46
N ASN A 126 16.11 24.21 -4.90
CA ASN A 126 15.46 25.40 -4.37
C ASN A 126 16.35 26.09 -3.32
N LEU A 127 16.58 27.39 -3.51
CA LEU A 127 17.48 28.17 -2.66
C LEU A 127 17.02 28.24 -1.20
N ARG A 128 15.72 28.43 -0.97
CA ARG A 128 15.16 28.50 0.39
C ARG A 128 15.29 27.14 1.11
N PHE A 129 15.06 26.04 0.38
CA PHE A 129 15.28 24.70 0.89
C PHE A 129 16.76 24.45 1.26
N LYS A 130 17.70 24.83 0.39
CA LYS A 130 19.15 24.74 0.67
C LYS A 130 19.55 25.52 1.92
N ILE A 131 19.06 26.75 2.06
CA ILE A 131 19.32 27.59 3.25
C ILE A 131 18.76 26.92 4.50
N MET A 132 17.54 26.41 4.44
CA MET A 132 16.89 25.73 5.57
C MET A 132 17.70 24.49 6.01
N ILE A 133 18.06 23.61 5.08
CA ILE A 133 18.85 22.41 5.40
C ILE A 133 20.23 22.80 5.93
N ASN A 134 20.87 23.84 5.39
CA ASN A 134 22.15 24.32 5.92
C ASN A 134 22.05 24.85 7.36
N LYS A 135 20.90 25.42 7.76
CA LYS A 135 20.65 25.80 9.16
C LYS A 135 20.54 24.59 10.08
N PHE A 136 19.90 23.50 9.63
CA PHE A 136 19.77 22.27 10.41
C PHE A 136 21.04 21.42 10.44
N ASP A 137 21.74 21.30 9.32
CA ASP A 137 23.00 20.59 9.18
C ASP A 137 23.91 21.30 8.17
N SER A 138 24.73 22.22 8.67
CA SER A 138 25.62 23.04 7.83
C SER A 138 26.71 22.22 7.11
N ARG A 139 26.96 20.98 7.55
CA ARG A 139 27.98 20.08 7.00
C ARG A 139 27.42 19.20 5.88
N TYR A 140 26.10 19.16 5.72
CA TYR A 140 25.46 18.39 4.68
C TYR A 140 25.33 19.22 3.41
N GLN A 141 25.94 18.71 2.34
CA GLN A 141 25.81 19.27 1.00
C GLN A 141 24.75 18.47 0.25
N ILE A 142 23.61 19.11 0.01
CA ILE A 142 22.48 18.49 -0.68
C ILE A 142 22.91 18.12 -2.11
N PRO A 143 22.65 16.90 -2.57
CA PRO A 143 22.92 16.51 -3.95
C PRO A 143 22.11 17.35 -4.94
N ASP A 144 22.67 17.54 -6.14
CA ASP A 144 21.97 18.17 -7.25
C ASP A 144 20.84 17.29 -7.82
N GLU A 145 19.97 17.86 -8.65
CA GLU A 145 18.81 17.16 -9.24
C GLU A 145 19.23 15.86 -9.93
N LYS A 146 20.35 15.88 -10.67
CA LYS A 146 20.84 14.73 -11.42
C LYS A 146 21.26 13.60 -10.49
N THR A 147 21.98 13.93 -9.43
CA THR A 147 22.44 12.97 -8.42
C THR A 147 21.25 12.38 -7.67
N VAL A 148 20.26 13.20 -7.30
CA VAL A 148 19.02 12.69 -6.68
C VAL A 148 18.27 11.75 -7.62
N LYS A 149 18.15 12.06 -8.92
CA LYS A 149 17.55 11.14 -9.89
C LYS A 149 18.26 9.79 -9.93
N THR A 150 19.60 9.78 -9.92
CA THR A 150 20.38 8.55 -9.89
C THR A 150 20.14 7.78 -8.58
N LEU A 151 20.19 8.46 -7.44
CA LEU A 151 19.95 7.83 -6.15
C LEU A 151 18.52 7.29 -5.98
N VAL A 152 17.52 7.96 -6.57
CA VAL A 152 16.14 7.48 -6.61
C VAL A 152 16.06 6.19 -7.42
N VAL A 153 16.72 6.13 -8.59
CA VAL A 153 16.79 4.90 -9.38
C VAL A 153 17.48 3.78 -8.60
N ASP A 154 18.58 4.08 -7.91
CA ASP A 154 19.29 3.09 -7.11
C ASP A 154 18.48 2.63 -5.88
N TYR A 155 17.77 3.55 -5.22
CA TYR A 155 16.81 3.27 -4.16
C TYR A 155 15.69 2.33 -4.65
N PHE A 156 15.17 2.56 -5.86
CA PHE A 156 14.16 1.68 -6.46
C PHE A 156 14.71 0.29 -6.80
N LYS A 157 15.96 0.20 -7.27
CA LYS A 157 16.64 -1.10 -7.48
C LYS A 157 16.81 -1.85 -6.16
N GLU A 158 17.20 -1.15 -5.09
CA GLU A 158 17.31 -1.74 -3.74
C GLU A 158 15.94 -2.20 -3.20
N LYS A 159 14.85 -1.52 -3.56
CA LYS A 159 13.48 -1.90 -3.21
C LYS A 159 12.89 -3.02 -4.09
N HIS A 160 13.72 -3.70 -4.89
CA HIS A 160 13.31 -4.80 -5.78
C HIS A 160 12.24 -4.42 -6.82
N ILE A 161 12.23 -3.15 -7.25
CA ILE A 161 11.34 -2.71 -8.34
C ILE A 161 12.04 -2.96 -9.67
N ILE A 162 11.45 -3.83 -10.48
CA ILE A 162 11.96 -4.15 -11.82
C ILE A 162 11.43 -3.12 -12.81
N SER A 163 12.33 -2.25 -13.28
CA SER A 163 12.01 -1.30 -14.34
C SER A 163 11.73 -2.03 -15.64
N PHE A 164 10.59 -1.75 -16.27
CA PHE A 164 10.19 -2.31 -17.55
C PHE A 164 10.19 -1.19 -18.60
N THR A 165 11.17 -1.18 -19.49
CA THR A 165 11.46 -0.07 -20.42
C THR A 165 11.03 -0.32 -21.86
N THR A 166 10.35 -1.45 -22.12
CA THR A 166 9.90 -1.85 -23.46
C THR A 166 8.42 -1.56 -23.65
N ARG A 167 7.87 -1.78 -24.86
CA ARG A 167 6.42 -1.66 -25.07
C ARG A 167 5.67 -2.66 -24.16
N HIS A 168 4.63 -2.17 -23.47
CA HIS A 168 3.81 -2.93 -22.51
C HIS A 168 2.84 -3.91 -23.19
N THR A 169 3.31 -4.72 -24.15
CA THR A 169 2.52 -5.81 -24.72
C THR A 169 2.54 -7.03 -23.79
N GLY A 170 1.47 -7.83 -23.80
CA GLY A 170 1.38 -9.01 -22.92
C GLY A 170 2.54 -9.99 -23.09
N ASN A 171 3.05 -10.13 -24.32
CA ASN A 171 4.23 -10.96 -24.62
C ASN A 171 5.50 -10.41 -23.97
N ASN A 172 5.76 -9.10 -24.10
CA ASN A 172 6.96 -8.50 -23.51
C ASN A 172 6.93 -8.58 -21.99
N ILE A 173 5.76 -8.35 -21.38
CA ILE A 173 5.59 -8.43 -19.93
C ILE A 173 5.79 -9.87 -19.44
N ALA A 174 5.20 -10.87 -20.11
CA ALA A 174 5.40 -12.28 -19.77
C ALA A 174 6.89 -12.67 -19.82
N ASN A 175 7.60 -12.24 -20.87
CA ASN A 175 9.04 -12.47 -21.01
C ASN A 175 9.86 -11.82 -19.88
N ALA A 176 9.53 -10.60 -19.48
CA ALA A 176 10.21 -9.96 -18.36
C ALA A 176 9.92 -10.64 -17.03
N ILE A 177 8.66 -11.01 -16.75
CA ILE A 177 8.30 -11.78 -15.55
C ILE A 177 9.11 -13.07 -15.51
N LYS A 178 9.17 -13.81 -16.62
CA LYS A 178 9.95 -15.04 -16.71
C LYS A 178 11.45 -14.83 -16.51
N SER A 179 12.01 -13.78 -17.12
CA SER A 179 13.43 -13.44 -16.95
C SER A 179 13.76 -13.23 -15.47
N VAL A 180 12.92 -12.48 -14.76
CA VAL A 180 13.04 -12.25 -13.32
C VAL A 180 12.89 -13.55 -12.54
N LEU A 181 11.85 -14.34 -12.81
CA LEU A 181 11.66 -15.61 -12.12
C LEU A 181 12.82 -16.59 -12.33
N THR A 182 13.44 -16.58 -13.52
CA THR A 182 14.61 -17.39 -13.84
C THR A 182 15.85 -16.88 -13.11
N GLU A 183 16.11 -15.57 -13.16
CA GLU A 183 17.23 -14.92 -12.46
C GLU A 183 17.23 -15.25 -10.96
N PHE A 184 16.05 -15.25 -10.34
CA PHE A 184 15.89 -15.54 -8.92
C PHE A 184 15.73 -17.05 -8.61
N ASN A 185 15.78 -17.94 -9.60
CA ASN A 185 15.55 -19.38 -9.45
C ASN A 185 14.20 -19.70 -8.77
N LEU A 186 13.16 -18.97 -9.17
CA LEU A 186 11.78 -19.05 -8.68
C LEU A 186 10.80 -19.58 -9.73
N LEU A 187 11.21 -19.75 -10.98
CA LEU A 187 10.33 -20.20 -12.07
C LEU A 187 9.58 -21.48 -11.70
N GLU A 188 10.29 -22.50 -11.22
CA GLU A 188 9.72 -23.78 -10.77
C GLU A 188 8.91 -23.72 -9.48
N LYS A 189 8.96 -22.60 -8.76
CA LYS A 189 8.26 -22.38 -7.49
C LYS A 189 7.07 -21.45 -7.64
N THR A 190 6.78 -21.01 -8.86
CA THR A 190 5.75 -20.02 -9.14
C THR A 190 4.39 -20.70 -9.22
N LEU A 191 3.56 -20.50 -8.19
CA LEU A 191 2.24 -21.13 -8.11
C LEU A 191 1.12 -20.30 -8.76
N ALA A 192 1.26 -18.98 -8.76
CA ALA A 192 0.22 -18.11 -9.24
C ALA A 192 0.76 -16.74 -9.66
N LEU A 193 0.00 -16.10 -10.54
CA LEU A 193 0.18 -14.71 -10.95
C LEU A 193 -1.15 -13.99 -10.80
N THR A 194 -1.16 -12.82 -10.16
CA THR A 194 -2.35 -11.94 -10.11
C THR A 194 -2.05 -10.66 -10.85
N THR A 195 -2.90 -10.27 -11.80
CA THR A 195 -2.76 -9.02 -12.57
C THR A 195 -4.08 -8.26 -12.64
N ASP A 196 -4.07 -7.01 -13.11
CA ASP A 196 -5.30 -6.34 -13.49
C ASP A 196 -5.97 -7.01 -14.72
N ASN A 197 -7.09 -6.44 -15.16
CA ASN A 197 -7.90 -6.97 -16.26
C ASN A 197 -7.61 -6.29 -17.60
N GLU A 198 -6.53 -5.53 -17.72
CA GLU A 198 -6.14 -4.94 -18.99
C GLU A 198 -5.78 -6.05 -19.99
N SER A 199 -6.07 -5.81 -21.28
CA SER A 199 -5.94 -6.80 -22.35
C SER A 199 -4.52 -7.42 -22.44
N ALA A 200 -3.47 -6.61 -22.29
CA ALA A 200 -2.09 -7.06 -22.28
C ALA A 200 -1.80 -7.92 -21.05
N MET A 201 -2.40 -7.65 -19.89
CA MET A 201 -2.21 -8.43 -18.67
C MET A 201 -2.91 -9.79 -18.73
N VAL A 202 -4.09 -9.86 -19.35
CA VAL A 202 -4.76 -11.13 -19.63
C VAL A 202 -3.93 -11.99 -20.59
N VAL A 203 -3.38 -11.38 -21.65
CA VAL A 203 -2.48 -12.06 -22.58
C VAL A 203 -1.20 -12.51 -21.88
N CYS A 204 -0.61 -11.67 -21.02
CA CYS A 204 0.56 -11.99 -20.21
C CYS A 204 0.32 -13.22 -19.35
N GLY A 205 -0.76 -13.24 -18.56
CA GLY A 205 -1.10 -14.37 -17.71
C GLY A 205 -1.29 -15.68 -18.48
N ARG A 206 -1.94 -15.61 -19.66
CA ARG A 206 -2.08 -16.77 -20.56
C ARG A 206 -0.73 -17.28 -21.07
N ILE A 207 0.12 -16.39 -21.57
CA ILE A 207 1.45 -16.75 -22.08
C ILE A 207 2.29 -17.38 -20.96
N THR A 208 2.32 -16.77 -19.78
CA THR A 208 3.06 -17.30 -18.62
C THR A 208 2.55 -18.70 -18.24
N ALA A 209 1.25 -18.93 -18.23
CA ALA A 209 0.68 -20.26 -17.96
C ALA A 209 1.09 -21.30 -19.01
N GLU A 210 1.00 -20.95 -20.30
CA GLU A 210 1.38 -21.82 -21.41
C GLU A 210 2.87 -22.19 -21.37
N GLU A 211 3.73 -21.23 -21.02
CA GLU A 211 5.17 -21.46 -20.91
C GLU A 211 5.54 -22.34 -19.71
N LEU A 212 4.99 -22.08 -18.53
CA LEU A 212 5.21 -22.92 -17.34
C LEU A 212 4.70 -24.34 -17.56
N THR A 213 3.54 -24.49 -18.21
CA THR A 213 3.02 -25.80 -18.59
C THR A 213 3.96 -26.52 -19.54
N ARG A 214 4.52 -25.82 -20.54
CA ARG A 214 5.38 -26.40 -21.57
C ARG A 214 6.77 -26.79 -21.05
N GLU A 215 7.38 -25.93 -20.24
CA GLU A 215 8.77 -26.07 -19.79
C GLU A 215 8.89 -26.96 -18.55
N LEU A 216 7.91 -26.89 -17.66
CA LEU A 216 7.96 -27.56 -16.35
C LEU A 216 6.95 -28.69 -16.21
N ASN A 217 6.10 -28.90 -17.22
CA ASN A 217 4.93 -29.77 -17.13
C ASN A 217 4.04 -29.41 -15.92
N ASP A 218 4.05 -28.13 -15.54
CA ASP A 218 3.31 -27.61 -14.38
C ASP A 218 1.89 -27.22 -14.79
N GLN A 219 0.92 -28.01 -14.35
CA GLN A 219 -0.51 -27.72 -14.53
C GLN A 219 -1.14 -27.02 -13.31
N SER A 220 -0.35 -26.80 -12.25
CA SER A 220 -0.82 -26.20 -11.01
C SER A 220 -0.83 -24.67 -11.04
N PHE A 221 -0.05 -24.05 -11.95
CA PHE A 221 0.00 -22.60 -12.11
C PHE A 221 -1.38 -21.98 -12.38
N ARG A 222 -1.67 -20.85 -11.72
CA ARG A 222 -2.93 -20.11 -11.89
C ARG A 222 -2.70 -18.64 -12.16
N HIS A 223 -3.32 -18.14 -13.22
CA HIS A 223 -3.51 -16.71 -13.38
C HIS A 223 -4.84 -16.29 -12.73
N TYR A 224 -4.77 -15.30 -11.84
CA TYR A 224 -5.92 -14.67 -11.20
C TYR A 224 -6.07 -13.24 -11.71
N ARG A 225 -7.31 -12.86 -12.00
CA ARG A 225 -7.63 -11.47 -12.32
C ARG A 225 -7.93 -10.71 -11.03
N CYS A 226 -7.44 -9.48 -10.94
CA CYS A 226 -7.56 -8.67 -9.73
C CYS A 226 -9.03 -8.31 -9.44
N SER A 227 -9.58 -8.85 -8.35
CA SER A 227 -10.97 -8.60 -7.93
C SER A 227 -11.23 -7.14 -7.57
N ALA A 228 -10.27 -6.46 -6.92
CA ALA A 228 -10.38 -5.03 -6.63
C ALA A 228 -10.46 -4.20 -7.93
N HIS A 229 -9.75 -4.61 -8.98
CA HIS A 229 -9.84 -3.97 -10.29
C HIS A 229 -11.18 -4.24 -10.98
N ILE A 230 -11.75 -5.44 -10.86
CA ILE A 230 -13.10 -5.75 -11.36
C ILE A 230 -14.15 -4.85 -10.68
N LEU A 231 -14.07 -4.69 -9.35
CA LEU A 231 -14.93 -3.76 -8.62
C LEU A 231 -14.76 -2.32 -9.11
N ASN A 232 -13.52 -1.89 -9.37
CA ASN A 232 -13.27 -0.57 -9.95
C ASN A 232 -13.93 -0.40 -11.33
N LEU A 233 -13.82 -1.39 -12.22
CA LEU A 233 -14.46 -1.35 -13.54
C LEU A 233 -16.00 -1.28 -13.42
N ALA A 234 -16.58 -2.04 -12.50
CA ALA A 234 -18.03 -2.02 -12.25
C ALA A 234 -18.51 -0.69 -11.69
N ALA A 235 -17.84 -0.16 -10.67
CA ALA A 235 -18.16 1.12 -10.08
C ALA A 235 -18.03 2.27 -11.11
N GLN A 236 -16.95 2.28 -11.90
CA GLN A 236 -16.77 3.27 -12.97
C GLN A 236 -17.90 3.22 -14.00
N GLN A 237 -18.38 2.02 -14.37
CA GLN A 237 -19.52 1.89 -15.28
C GLN A 237 -20.80 2.52 -14.70
N GLY A 238 -21.02 2.37 -13.40
CA GLY A 238 -22.09 3.07 -12.70
C GLY A 238 -21.90 4.59 -12.66
N ILE A 239 -20.70 5.05 -12.30
CA ILE A 239 -20.39 6.49 -12.16
C ILE A 239 -20.60 7.26 -13.47
N LYS A 240 -20.38 6.63 -14.63
CA LYS A 240 -20.63 7.26 -15.94
C LYS A 240 -22.07 7.75 -16.14
N ILE A 241 -23.03 7.15 -15.44
CA ILE A 241 -24.45 7.49 -15.54
C ILE A 241 -25.02 7.99 -14.21
N ILE A 242 -24.14 8.45 -13.31
CA ILE A 242 -24.52 8.96 -12.00
C ILE A 242 -25.33 10.25 -12.13
N ASP A 243 -26.16 10.53 -11.13
CA ASP A 243 -27.03 11.71 -11.14
C ASP A 243 -26.23 13.02 -11.16
N ASP A 244 -26.75 14.01 -11.88
CA ASP A 244 -26.16 15.35 -12.05
C ASP A 244 -25.91 16.08 -10.71
N GLU A 245 -26.62 15.72 -9.64
CA GLU A 245 -26.33 16.25 -8.30
C GLU A 245 -24.89 15.98 -7.84
N ILE A 246 -24.30 14.83 -8.23
CA ILE A 246 -22.90 14.54 -7.92
C ILE A 246 -21.96 15.44 -8.73
N VAL A 247 -22.34 15.79 -9.96
CA VAL A 247 -21.60 16.75 -10.79
C VAL A 247 -21.64 18.15 -10.17
N LYS A 248 -22.80 18.56 -9.62
CA LYS A 248 -22.92 19.83 -8.88
C LYS A 248 -22.04 19.86 -7.64
N ILE A 249 -21.99 18.77 -6.86
CA ILE A 249 -21.07 18.64 -5.72
C ILE A 249 -19.62 18.80 -6.18
N ARG A 250 -19.24 18.16 -7.29
CA ARG A 250 -17.87 18.28 -7.83
C ARG A 250 -17.52 19.74 -8.12
N GLU A 251 -18.41 20.48 -8.79
CA GLU A 251 -18.20 21.89 -9.10
C GLU A 251 -18.17 22.78 -7.85
N LEU A 252 -19.01 22.49 -6.85
CA LEU A 252 -18.98 23.15 -5.55
C LEU A 252 -17.64 22.96 -4.85
N MET A 253 -17.21 21.70 -4.72
CA MET A 253 -15.95 21.33 -4.06
C MET A 253 -14.75 21.92 -4.81
N LYS A 254 -14.81 21.99 -6.14
CA LYS A 254 -13.80 22.63 -7.00
C LYS A 254 -13.69 24.13 -6.70
N LYS A 255 -14.82 24.84 -6.67
CA LYS A 255 -14.85 26.29 -6.39
C LYS A 255 -14.32 26.63 -5.00
N ILE A 256 -14.62 25.81 -4.00
CA ILE A 256 -14.08 25.98 -2.65
C ILE A 256 -12.58 25.68 -2.65
N LYS A 257 -12.17 24.54 -3.21
CA LYS A 257 -10.76 24.10 -3.24
C LYS A 257 -9.82 25.13 -3.88
N HIS A 258 -10.26 25.78 -4.94
CA HIS A 258 -9.44 26.75 -5.70
C HIS A 258 -9.49 28.17 -5.15
N SER A 259 -10.18 28.43 -4.04
CA SER A 259 -10.22 29.73 -3.39
C SER A 259 -9.71 29.61 -1.96
N THR A 260 -8.57 30.23 -1.68
CA THR A 260 -8.00 30.33 -0.33
C THR A 260 -9.00 30.95 0.63
N LEU A 261 -9.60 32.08 0.25
CA LEU A 261 -10.65 32.75 1.03
C LEU A 261 -11.82 31.83 1.38
N ARG A 262 -12.35 31.05 0.41
CA ARG A 262 -13.44 30.10 0.68
C ARG A 262 -12.99 28.96 1.59
N CYS A 263 -11.77 28.44 1.41
CA CYS A 263 -11.23 27.39 2.28
C CYS A 263 -11.04 27.87 3.71
N ASP A 264 -10.50 29.07 3.91
CA ASP A 264 -10.26 29.64 5.23
C ASP A 264 -11.59 29.95 5.92
N ARG A 265 -12.54 30.55 5.19
CA ARG A 265 -13.88 30.78 5.71
C ARG A 265 -14.62 29.49 6.04
N LEU A 266 -14.50 28.45 5.21
CA LEU A 266 -15.08 27.13 5.51
C LEU A 266 -14.47 26.53 6.77
N ARG A 267 -13.15 26.67 6.98
CA ARG A 267 -12.46 26.19 8.18
C ARG A 267 -12.95 26.89 9.45
N GLU A 268 -13.16 28.21 9.38
CA GLU A 268 -13.77 28.98 10.48
C GLU A 268 -15.20 28.49 10.77
N LEU A 269 -16.02 28.31 9.74
CA LEU A 269 -17.40 27.85 9.89
C LEU A 269 -17.47 26.42 10.46
N CYS A 270 -16.57 25.52 10.04
CA CYS A 270 -16.39 24.21 10.67
C CYS A 270 -16.09 24.33 12.17
N SER A 271 -15.21 25.28 12.54
CA SER A 271 -14.85 25.50 13.95
C SER A 271 -16.03 26.04 14.76
N ILE A 272 -16.84 26.94 14.19
CA ILE A 272 -18.06 27.48 14.82
C ILE A 272 -19.10 26.38 15.06
N GLU A 273 -19.29 25.48 14.09
CA GLU A 273 -20.23 24.37 14.19
C GLU A 273 -19.68 23.17 14.99
N ASN A 274 -18.47 23.27 15.56
CA ASN A 274 -17.76 22.17 16.22
C ASN A 274 -17.60 20.91 15.35
N LEU A 275 -17.34 21.10 14.06
CA LEU A 275 -17.14 20.04 13.08
C LEU A 275 -15.68 19.98 12.63
N THR A 276 -15.19 18.78 12.34
CA THR A 276 -13.86 18.60 11.75
C THR A 276 -13.82 19.19 10.35
N TYR A 277 -12.89 20.12 10.11
CA TYR A 277 -12.61 20.61 8.77
C TYR A 277 -11.92 19.53 7.93
N TYR A 278 -12.51 19.20 6.79
CA TYR A 278 -11.90 18.33 5.79
C TYR A 278 -11.48 19.16 4.58
N LYS A 279 -10.18 19.15 4.25
CA LYS A 279 -9.72 19.86 3.05
C LYS A 279 -10.50 19.36 1.82
N PRO A 280 -11.14 20.28 1.04
CA PRO A 280 -11.89 19.90 -0.14
C PRO A 280 -11.04 19.07 -1.10
N GLN A 281 -11.59 17.93 -1.51
CA GLN A 281 -10.96 16.98 -2.41
C GLN A 281 -11.83 16.83 -3.65
N LEU A 282 -11.18 16.80 -4.81
CA LEU A 282 -11.82 16.45 -6.07
C LEU A 282 -11.64 14.97 -6.32
N ASP A 283 -12.60 14.40 -7.01
CA ASP A 283 -12.49 13.06 -7.51
C ASP A 283 -11.50 12.97 -8.69
N VAL A 284 -11.06 11.75 -8.93
CA VAL A 284 -10.12 11.32 -9.94
C VAL A 284 -10.89 10.37 -10.83
N GLU A 285 -11.05 10.75 -12.10
CA GLU A 285 -11.88 10.03 -13.07
C GLU A 285 -11.53 8.53 -13.17
N THR A 286 -10.24 8.21 -13.10
CA THR A 286 -9.74 6.83 -13.17
C THR A 286 -9.83 6.04 -11.86
N ARG A 287 -10.27 6.65 -10.74
CA ARG A 287 -10.37 5.99 -9.42
C ARG A 287 -11.68 6.32 -8.73
N TRP A 288 -12.67 5.45 -8.92
CA TRP A 288 -14.05 5.66 -8.47
C TRP A 288 -14.18 6.01 -6.97
N ASN A 289 -13.35 5.42 -6.08
CA ASN A 289 -13.35 5.67 -4.63
C ASN A 289 -13.23 7.16 -4.28
N SER A 290 -12.52 7.92 -5.11
CA SER A 290 -12.33 9.35 -4.89
C SER A 290 -13.63 10.15 -5.02
N THR A 291 -14.58 9.71 -5.87
CA THR A 291 -15.94 10.26 -5.95
C THR A 291 -16.70 10.00 -4.66
N TYR A 292 -16.66 8.77 -4.14
CA TYR A 292 -17.28 8.43 -2.85
C TYR A 292 -16.72 9.31 -1.71
N TYR A 293 -15.39 9.41 -1.60
CA TYR A 293 -14.76 10.24 -0.56
C TYR A 293 -15.07 11.74 -0.68
N MET A 294 -15.20 12.26 -1.91
CA MET A 294 -15.61 13.64 -2.14
C MET A 294 -17.02 13.87 -1.57
N ILE A 295 -17.97 12.99 -1.87
CA ILE A 295 -19.36 13.09 -1.39
C ILE A 295 -19.40 12.95 0.14
N VAL A 296 -18.68 12.00 0.73
CA VAL A 296 -18.62 11.83 2.19
C VAL A 296 -18.05 13.06 2.89
N LYS A 297 -16.96 13.65 2.36
CA LYS A 297 -16.39 14.89 2.92
C LYS A 297 -17.35 16.06 2.81
N PHE A 298 -18.02 16.19 1.66
CA PHE A 298 -19.06 17.18 1.45
C PHE A 298 -20.19 17.03 2.49
N GLN A 299 -20.72 15.81 2.67
CA GLN A 299 -21.79 15.53 3.64
C GLN A 299 -21.37 15.87 5.08
N LYS A 300 -20.13 15.55 5.47
CA LYS A 300 -19.60 15.87 6.81
C LYS A 300 -19.42 17.37 7.07
N MET A 301 -19.28 18.18 6.01
CA MET A 301 -19.14 19.63 6.09
C MET A 301 -20.38 20.37 5.60
N LEU A 302 -21.52 19.68 5.44
CA LEU A 302 -22.71 20.24 4.83
C LEU A 302 -23.11 21.56 5.47
N ARG A 303 -23.27 21.56 6.79
CA ARG A 303 -23.79 22.73 7.50
C ARG A 303 -22.89 23.97 7.34
N PRO A 304 -21.56 23.86 7.54
CA PRO A 304 -20.61 24.92 7.18
C PRO A 304 -20.69 25.37 5.70
N ILE A 305 -20.87 24.44 4.77
CA ILE A 305 -21.00 24.75 3.33
C ILE A 305 -22.28 25.54 3.03
N GLU A 306 -23.41 25.20 3.66
CA GLU A 306 -24.66 25.97 3.55
C GLU A 306 -24.49 27.40 4.08
N MET A 307 -23.81 27.55 5.22
CA MET A 307 -23.52 28.86 5.80
C MET A 307 -22.61 29.70 4.90
N LEU A 308 -21.58 29.08 4.32
CA LEU A 308 -20.71 29.73 3.34
C LEU A 308 -21.53 30.19 2.12
N ALA A 309 -22.37 29.30 1.59
CA ALA A 309 -23.23 29.57 0.44
C ALA A 309 -24.31 30.63 0.69
N ALA A 310 -24.74 30.84 1.94
CA ALA A 310 -25.63 31.94 2.29
C ALA A 310 -24.99 33.31 2.02
N THR A 311 -23.67 33.40 2.12
CA THR A 311 -22.87 34.62 1.90
C THR A 311 -22.17 34.67 0.55
N ASP A 312 -22.13 33.57 -0.21
CA ASP A 312 -21.44 33.45 -1.50
C ASP A 312 -22.39 32.91 -2.59
N GLN A 313 -22.88 33.82 -3.44
CA GLN A 313 -23.83 33.48 -4.50
C GLN A 313 -23.23 32.61 -5.60
N ASP A 314 -21.91 32.62 -5.80
CA ASP A 314 -21.26 31.85 -6.87
C ASP A 314 -21.32 30.35 -6.60
N ILE A 315 -21.37 29.96 -5.32
CA ILE A 315 -21.43 28.57 -4.89
C ILE A 315 -22.85 28.13 -4.52
N LYS A 316 -23.74 29.07 -4.15
CA LYS A 316 -25.11 28.79 -3.72
C LYS A 316 -25.92 27.94 -4.70
N LYS A 317 -25.74 28.17 -6.00
CA LYS A 317 -26.44 27.41 -7.05
C LYS A 317 -26.08 25.92 -7.14
N PHE A 318 -24.98 25.50 -6.48
CA PHE A 318 -24.54 24.10 -6.47
C PHE A 318 -24.89 23.39 -5.15
N VAL A 319 -25.42 24.10 -4.16
CA VAL A 319 -25.88 23.47 -2.92
C VAL A 319 -27.18 22.71 -3.23
N PRO A 320 -27.24 21.40 -2.91
CA PRO A 320 -28.41 20.58 -3.22
C PRO A 320 -29.63 20.99 -2.39
N ASP A 321 -30.81 20.91 -3.02
CA ASP A 321 -32.10 21.02 -2.34
C ASP A 321 -32.52 19.68 -1.71
N ALA A 322 -33.72 19.63 -1.12
CA ALA A 322 -34.22 18.42 -0.46
C ALA A 322 -34.27 17.19 -1.39
N GLN A 323 -34.57 17.38 -2.68
CA GLN A 323 -34.59 16.28 -3.64
C GLN A 323 -33.17 15.88 -4.05
N GLY A 324 -32.27 16.85 -4.19
CA GLY A 324 -30.86 16.62 -4.41
C GLY A 324 -30.24 15.78 -3.30
N TRP A 325 -30.62 16.04 -2.04
CA TRP A 325 -30.19 15.25 -0.88
C TRP A 325 -30.57 13.78 -0.94
N ILE A 326 -31.79 13.47 -1.36
CA ILE A 326 -32.23 12.09 -1.53
C ILE A 326 -31.31 11.40 -2.55
N LYS A 327 -31.05 12.04 -3.68
CA LYS A 327 -30.18 11.48 -4.73
C LYS A 327 -28.76 11.24 -4.26
N ILE A 328 -28.20 12.16 -3.47
CA ILE A 328 -26.83 12.05 -2.91
C ILE A 328 -26.76 10.91 -1.90
N ASN A 329 -27.75 10.79 -1.01
CA ASN A 329 -27.80 9.72 -0.01
C ASN A 329 -28.01 8.35 -0.66
N ASP A 330 -28.85 8.27 -1.70
CA ASP A 330 -29.04 7.05 -2.47
C ASP A 330 -27.75 6.64 -3.17
N THR A 331 -26.98 7.59 -3.71
CA THR A 331 -25.65 7.33 -4.28
C THR A 331 -24.68 6.79 -3.22
N LEU A 332 -24.60 7.41 -2.04
CA LEU A 332 -23.71 6.94 -0.97
C LEU A 332 -24.10 5.52 -0.51
N THR A 333 -25.39 5.28 -0.33
CA THR A 333 -25.94 3.97 0.04
C THR A 333 -25.54 2.90 -0.98
N LEU A 334 -25.56 3.24 -2.27
CA LEU A 334 -25.17 2.32 -3.32
C LEU A 334 -23.67 2.03 -3.31
N LEU A 335 -22.83 3.05 -3.13
CA LEU A 335 -21.38 2.98 -3.31
C LEU A 335 -20.61 2.50 -2.07
N GLU A 336 -21.16 2.67 -0.86
CA GLU A 336 -20.45 2.35 0.39
C GLU A 336 -19.98 0.88 0.47
N PRO A 337 -20.80 -0.15 0.16
CA PRO A 337 -20.34 -1.53 0.21
C PRO A 337 -19.20 -1.83 -0.77
N LEU A 338 -19.20 -1.19 -1.94
CA LEU A 338 -18.12 -1.33 -2.92
C LEU A 338 -16.82 -0.73 -2.38
N GLU A 339 -16.88 0.37 -1.62
CA GLU A 339 -15.70 1.05 -1.09
C GLU A 339 -15.07 0.18 -0.02
N LYS A 340 -15.89 -0.33 0.91
CA LYS A 340 -15.46 -1.25 1.96
C LYS A 340 -14.83 -2.50 1.38
N ALA A 341 -15.45 -3.10 0.37
CA ALA A 341 -14.89 -4.26 -0.32
C ALA A 341 -13.58 -3.93 -1.03
N THR A 342 -13.48 -2.78 -1.71
CA THR A 342 -12.26 -2.36 -2.40
C THR A 342 -11.12 -2.13 -1.42
N VAL A 343 -11.36 -1.46 -0.29
CA VAL A 343 -10.35 -1.23 0.75
C VAL A 343 -9.88 -2.56 1.32
N LEU A 344 -10.80 -3.47 1.66
CA LEU A 344 -10.47 -4.79 2.20
C LEU A 344 -9.61 -5.61 1.23
N LEU A 345 -10.02 -5.66 -0.05
CA LEU A 345 -9.33 -6.44 -1.09
C LEU A 345 -8.02 -5.80 -1.57
N SER A 346 -7.75 -4.54 -1.24
CA SER A 346 -6.49 -3.84 -1.57
C SER A 346 -5.39 -4.07 -0.53
N ALA A 347 -5.68 -4.76 0.58
CA ALA A 347 -4.70 -5.03 1.62
C ALA A 347 -3.68 -6.10 1.19
N SER A 348 -2.47 -6.00 1.74
CA SER A 348 -1.36 -6.93 1.50
C SER A 348 -0.87 -7.63 2.78
N SER A 349 -1.38 -7.26 3.96
CA SER A 349 -0.97 -7.79 5.26
C SER A 349 -1.74 -9.03 5.71
N TYR A 350 -2.80 -9.43 5.00
CA TYR A 350 -3.61 -10.61 5.27
C TYR A 350 -4.13 -11.24 3.97
N SER A 351 -4.61 -12.48 4.06
CA SER A 351 -5.21 -13.18 2.91
C SER A 351 -6.56 -12.58 2.58
N THR A 352 -6.78 -12.20 1.32
CA THR A 352 -8.03 -11.57 0.84
C THR A 352 -8.84 -12.47 -0.09
N ILE A 353 -8.23 -13.53 -0.66
CA ILE A 353 -8.86 -14.36 -1.70
C ILE A 353 -10.03 -15.21 -1.20
N SER A 354 -10.11 -15.49 0.10
CA SER A 354 -11.27 -16.17 0.70
C SER A 354 -12.48 -15.24 0.84
N ASP A 355 -12.25 -13.94 1.06
CA ASP A 355 -13.32 -12.95 1.21
C ASP A 355 -13.96 -12.55 -0.12
N VAL A 356 -13.26 -12.72 -1.25
CA VAL A 356 -13.71 -12.24 -2.57
C VAL A 356 -15.13 -12.73 -2.89
N ARG A 357 -15.41 -14.03 -2.74
CA ARG A 357 -16.72 -14.59 -3.06
C ARG A 357 -17.82 -14.01 -2.17
N PHE A 358 -17.54 -13.95 -0.87
CA PHE A 358 -18.47 -13.38 0.12
C PHE A 358 -18.83 -11.93 -0.23
N LEU A 359 -17.82 -11.11 -0.53
CA LEU A 359 -18.00 -9.70 -0.86
C LEU A 359 -18.78 -9.51 -2.17
N PHE A 360 -18.46 -10.28 -3.21
CA PHE A 360 -19.14 -10.15 -4.49
C PHE A 360 -20.61 -10.57 -4.40
N LEU A 361 -20.92 -11.68 -3.72
CA LEU A 361 -22.31 -12.10 -3.49
C LEU A 361 -23.08 -11.04 -2.67
N GLY A 362 -22.46 -10.49 -1.63
CA GLY A 362 -23.05 -9.43 -0.82
C GLY A 362 -23.31 -8.15 -1.62
N ILE A 363 -22.38 -7.76 -2.50
CA ILE A 363 -22.56 -6.61 -3.40
C ILE A 363 -23.67 -6.90 -4.42
N GLN A 364 -23.70 -8.07 -5.04
CA GLN A 364 -24.75 -8.45 -5.99
C GLN A 364 -26.14 -8.40 -5.33
N GLN A 365 -26.27 -8.93 -4.12
CA GLN A 365 -27.51 -8.85 -3.35
C GLN A 365 -27.88 -7.40 -3.04
N HIS A 366 -26.94 -6.61 -2.50
CA HIS A 366 -27.15 -5.19 -2.20
C HIS A 366 -27.64 -4.42 -3.42
N LEU A 367 -26.98 -4.58 -4.57
CA LEU A 367 -27.39 -3.90 -5.81
C LEU A 367 -28.80 -4.31 -6.23
N ASN A 368 -29.12 -5.61 -6.16
CA ASN A 368 -30.46 -6.12 -6.50
C ASN A 368 -31.57 -5.55 -5.61
N ASP A 369 -31.32 -5.36 -4.31
CA ASP A 369 -32.30 -4.80 -3.37
C ASP A 369 -32.72 -3.36 -3.73
N TYR A 370 -31.91 -2.65 -4.51
CA TYR A 370 -32.17 -1.28 -4.97
C TYR A 370 -32.58 -1.18 -6.45
N ILE A 371 -32.52 -2.27 -7.22
CA ILE A 371 -33.00 -2.30 -8.60
C ILE A 371 -34.53 -2.37 -8.59
N GLY A 372 -35.19 -1.39 -9.23
CA GLY A 372 -36.65 -1.32 -9.27
C GLY A 372 -37.32 -0.91 -7.96
N LYS A 373 -36.54 -0.56 -6.92
CA LYS A 373 -37.06 -0.09 -5.64
C LYS A 373 -37.76 1.26 -5.79
N GLU A 374 -39.01 1.32 -5.37
CA GLU A 374 -39.81 2.56 -5.40
C GLU A 374 -39.14 3.65 -4.56
N GLY A 375 -39.05 4.86 -5.12
CA GLY A 375 -38.45 6.02 -4.46
C GLY A 375 -36.92 6.06 -4.46
N PHE A 376 -36.22 5.03 -4.93
CA PHE A 376 -34.76 5.02 -5.01
C PHE A 376 -34.25 5.63 -6.32
N SER A 377 -33.56 6.77 -6.25
CA SER A 377 -33.20 7.53 -7.44
C SER A 377 -32.10 6.88 -8.28
N GLN A 378 -31.25 6.06 -7.66
CA GLN A 378 -30.05 5.48 -8.30
C GLN A 378 -30.26 4.06 -8.82
N SER A 379 -31.51 3.63 -9.07
CA SER A 379 -31.81 2.27 -9.54
C SER A 379 -31.09 1.92 -10.86
N LYS A 380 -30.97 2.86 -11.79
CA LYS A 380 -30.23 2.63 -13.06
C LYS A 380 -28.73 2.47 -12.84
N VAL A 381 -28.16 3.22 -11.90
CA VAL A 381 -26.74 3.08 -11.51
C VAL A 381 -26.51 1.70 -10.90
N ALA A 382 -27.40 1.26 -10.00
CA ALA A 382 -27.34 -0.08 -9.40
C ALA A 382 -27.34 -1.19 -10.47
N SER A 383 -28.27 -1.10 -11.43
CA SER A 383 -28.36 -2.04 -12.55
C SER A 383 -27.10 -2.04 -13.43
N SER A 384 -26.55 -0.87 -13.73
CA SER A 384 -25.32 -0.75 -14.53
C SER A 384 -24.10 -1.37 -13.83
N ILE A 385 -23.94 -1.13 -12.53
CA ILE A 385 -22.85 -1.75 -11.74
C ILE A 385 -23.03 -3.26 -11.70
N LEU A 386 -24.24 -3.75 -11.42
CA LEU A 386 -24.53 -5.19 -11.34
C LEU A 386 -24.25 -5.88 -12.67
N GLN A 387 -24.71 -5.31 -13.78
CA GLN A 387 -24.45 -5.83 -15.12
C GLN A 387 -22.95 -6.03 -15.36
N LYS A 388 -22.12 -5.08 -14.90
CA LYS A 388 -20.67 -5.18 -15.06
C LYS A 388 -20.07 -6.25 -14.16
N ILE A 389 -20.55 -6.40 -12.92
CA ILE A 389 -20.12 -7.49 -12.02
C ILE A 389 -20.46 -8.85 -12.64
N ASP A 390 -21.67 -9.02 -13.15
CA ASP A 390 -22.14 -10.28 -13.73
C ASP A 390 -21.32 -10.71 -14.94
N GLN A 391 -20.81 -9.77 -15.75
CA GLN A 391 -19.89 -10.06 -16.86
C GLN A 391 -18.58 -10.74 -16.40
N TYR A 392 -18.13 -10.48 -15.16
CA TYR A 392 -16.92 -11.08 -14.60
C TYR A 392 -17.20 -12.18 -13.59
N TRP A 393 -18.46 -12.45 -13.24
CA TRP A 393 -18.82 -13.34 -12.14
C TRP A 393 -18.24 -14.74 -12.32
N GLU A 394 -18.33 -15.34 -13.51
CA GLU A 394 -17.78 -16.67 -13.76
C GLU A 394 -16.27 -16.75 -13.50
N VAL A 395 -15.52 -15.70 -13.87
CA VAL A 395 -14.07 -15.62 -13.64
C VAL A 395 -13.76 -15.50 -12.15
N VAL A 396 -14.53 -14.68 -11.43
CA VAL A 396 -14.37 -14.48 -9.97
C VAL A 396 -14.75 -15.75 -9.21
N ASP A 397 -15.90 -16.34 -9.53
CA ASP A 397 -16.44 -17.54 -8.91
C ASP A 397 -15.47 -18.72 -9.06
N SER A 398 -15.12 -19.06 -10.30
CA SER A 398 -14.23 -20.20 -10.59
C SER A 398 -12.85 -20.09 -9.93
N SER A 399 -12.38 -18.85 -9.70
CA SER A 399 -11.11 -18.54 -9.06
C SER A 399 -11.13 -18.69 -7.53
N THR A 400 -12.31 -18.57 -6.91
CA THR A 400 -12.46 -18.44 -5.44
C THR A 400 -13.07 -19.68 -4.78
N LEU A 401 -13.47 -20.70 -5.56
CA LEU A 401 -14.06 -21.94 -5.03
C LEU A 401 -13.24 -22.57 -3.90
N ALA A 402 -11.94 -22.79 -4.13
CA ALA A 402 -11.10 -23.47 -3.16
C ALA A 402 -10.80 -22.60 -1.93
N SER A 403 -10.49 -21.31 -2.13
CA SER A 403 -10.20 -20.39 -1.02
C SER A 403 -11.41 -20.21 -0.10
N THR A 404 -12.62 -20.13 -0.68
CA THR A 404 -13.85 -20.00 0.11
C THR A 404 -14.10 -21.23 0.98
N VAL A 405 -13.96 -22.44 0.42
CA VAL A 405 -14.20 -23.68 1.19
C VAL A 405 -13.19 -23.85 2.32
N LEU A 406 -11.95 -23.41 2.11
CA LEU A 406 -10.88 -23.47 3.11
C LEU A 406 -10.99 -22.40 4.20
N ASP A 407 -11.87 -21.41 4.02
CA ASP A 407 -12.14 -20.41 5.04
C ASP A 407 -13.01 -21.00 6.16
N PRO A 408 -12.55 -21.02 7.41
CA PRO A 408 -13.30 -21.60 8.52
C PRO A 408 -14.60 -20.83 8.86
N HIS A 409 -14.70 -19.55 8.49
CA HIS A 409 -15.86 -18.71 8.75
C HIS A 409 -17.02 -18.98 7.79
N THR A 410 -16.71 -19.22 6.51
CA THR A 410 -17.72 -19.36 5.45
C THR A 410 -17.85 -20.81 4.97
N LYS A 411 -16.76 -21.56 4.81
CA LYS A 411 -16.77 -22.96 4.36
C LYS A 411 -17.70 -23.17 3.15
N LEU A 412 -18.78 -23.93 3.33
CA LEU A 412 -19.77 -24.23 2.29
C LEU A 412 -21.02 -23.34 2.32
N THR A 413 -21.13 -22.40 3.27
CA THR A 413 -22.35 -21.58 3.46
C THR A 413 -22.63 -20.65 2.29
N LEU A 414 -21.61 -20.32 1.48
CA LEU A 414 -21.71 -19.46 0.31
C LEU A 414 -21.98 -20.23 -0.99
N PHE A 415 -22.32 -21.51 -0.90
CA PHE A 415 -22.65 -22.34 -2.05
C PHE A 415 -24.04 -22.95 -1.88
N SER A 416 -24.83 -22.90 -2.95
CA SER A 416 -26.12 -23.58 -3.01
C SER A 416 -25.92 -25.08 -2.86
N THR A 417 -26.83 -25.73 -2.13
CA THR A 417 -26.79 -27.18 -1.96
C THR A 417 -26.93 -27.89 -3.30
N GLY A 418 -26.11 -28.91 -3.55
CA GLY A 418 -26.17 -29.74 -4.75
C GLY A 418 -24.97 -29.52 -5.67
N LYS A 419 -25.21 -29.07 -6.90
CA LYS A 419 -24.17 -28.94 -7.93
C LYS A 419 -23.07 -27.97 -7.52
N GLU A 420 -23.43 -26.83 -6.94
CA GLU A 420 -22.49 -25.76 -6.61
C GLU A 420 -21.53 -26.17 -5.47
N SER A 421 -22.07 -26.67 -4.35
CA SER A 421 -21.27 -27.19 -3.24
C SER A 421 -20.39 -28.37 -3.67
N THR A 422 -20.90 -29.25 -4.56
CA THR A 422 -20.13 -30.38 -5.10
C THR A 422 -18.95 -29.90 -5.95
N ASN A 423 -19.17 -28.90 -6.80
CA ASN A 423 -18.12 -28.31 -7.62
C ASN A 423 -17.03 -27.67 -6.75
N ALA A 424 -17.41 -26.96 -5.68
CA ALA A 424 -16.48 -26.34 -4.75
C ALA A 424 -15.62 -27.39 -4.01
N ILE A 425 -16.24 -28.45 -3.50
CA ILE A 425 -15.52 -29.57 -2.85
C ILE A 425 -14.58 -30.26 -3.85
N ASN A 426 -15.03 -30.49 -5.08
CA ASN A 426 -14.20 -31.11 -6.12
C ASN A 426 -13.03 -30.21 -6.52
N ALA A 427 -13.20 -28.89 -6.51
CA ALA A 427 -12.11 -27.95 -6.76
C ALA A 427 -11.02 -28.07 -5.68
N VAL A 428 -11.40 -28.18 -4.40
CA VAL A 428 -10.45 -28.42 -3.29
C VAL A 428 -9.75 -29.78 -3.44
N LYS A 429 -10.51 -30.86 -3.70
CA LYS A 429 -9.96 -32.21 -3.88
C LYS A 429 -8.96 -32.25 -5.03
N ARG A 430 -9.31 -31.65 -6.18
CA ARG A 430 -8.43 -31.55 -7.34
C ARG A 430 -7.13 -30.83 -6.99
N ARG A 431 -7.21 -29.67 -6.31
CA ARG A 431 -6.03 -28.91 -5.86
C ARG A 431 -5.15 -29.74 -4.92
N PHE A 432 -5.77 -30.41 -3.96
CA PHE A 432 -5.04 -31.27 -3.04
C PHE A 432 -4.27 -32.36 -3.79
N SER A 433 -4.90 -33.02 -4.77
CA SER A 433 -4.25 -34.03 -5.61
C SER A 433 -3.12 -33.47 -6.47
N GLU A 434 -3.28 -32.28 -7.06
CA GLU A 434 -2.24 -31.59 -7.84
C GLU A 434 -0.98 -31.37 -6.98
N TYR A 435 -1.13 -30.96 -5.72
CA TYR A 435 0.01 -30.77 -4.80
C TYR A 435 0.59 -32.06 -4.22
N HIS A 436 -0.20 -33.13 -4.09
CA HIS A 436 0.23 -34.39 -3.48
C HIS A 436 0.68 -35.44 -4.50
N THR A 437 0.53 -35.16 -5.79
CA THR A 437 1.18 -35.97 -6.82
C THR A 437 2.67 -35.62 -6.76
N PRO A 438 3.58 -36.58 -6.48
CA PRO A 438 5.00 -36.30 -6.55
C PRO A 438 5.29 -35.79 -7.96
N MET A 439 5.80 -34.55 -8.10
CA MET A 439 6.35 -34.11 -9.37
C MET A 439 7.33 -35.19 -9.82
N SER A 440 7.02 -35.87 -10.93
CA SER A 440 7.97 -36.76 -11.57
C SER A 440 9.24 -35.96 -11.75
N GLN A 441 10.32 -36.38 -11.07
CA GLN A 441 11.62 -35.73 -11.20
C GLN A 441 11.95 -35.58 -12.69
N PRO A 442 12.40 -34.41 -13.16
CA PRO A 442 12.92 -34.31 -14.51
C PRO A 442 14.01 -35.38 -14.66
N ALA A 443 13.97 -36.12 -15.77
CA ALA A 443 14.94 -37.15 -16.06
C ALA A 443 16.34 -36.55 -15.92
N VAL A 444 17.04 -36.95 -14.85
CA VAL A 444 18.44 -36.63 -14.66
C VAL A 444 19.16 -37.29 -15.83
N ILE A 445 19.57 -36.48 -16.80
CA ILE A 445 20.57 -36.90 -17.77
C ILE A 445 21.82 -37.14 -16.93
N ASN A 446 22.06 -38.41 -16.61
CA ASN A 446 23.27 -38.85 -15.94
C ASN A 446 24.44 -38.56 -16.88
N HIS A 447 25.06 -37.40 -16.70
CA HIS A 447 26.48 -37.27 -16.99
C HIS A 447 27.22 -37.96 -15.86
N ASP A 448 27.43 -39.26 -16.08
CA ASP A 448 28.37 -40.07 -15.34
C ASP A 448 29.75 -39.41 -15.40
N ASN A 449 30.24 -38.95 -14.26
CA ASN A 449 31.65 -38.65 -14.01
C ASN A 449 31.89 -38.57 -12.49
N GLY A 450 32.39 -39.68 -11.95
CA GLY A 450 33.41 -39.76 -10.89
C GLY A 450 33.29 -38.86 -9.65
N GLU A 451 32.93 -39.50 -8.54
CA GLU A 451 33.20 -39.17 -7.12
C GLU A 451 34.00 -37.89 -6.78
N VAL A 452 33.40 -37.02 -5.94
CA VAL A 452 33.84 -36.77 -4.54
C VAL A 452 32.61 -36.35 -3.73
N ALA A 453 32.07 -37.24 -2.88
CA ALA A 453 31.02 -36.86 -1.94
C ALA A 453 31.63 -36.06 -0.79
N SER A 454 31.21 -34.80 -0.62
CA SER A 454 31.70 -33.99 0.50
C SER A 454 31.22 -34.60 1.82
N THR A 455 32.01 -34.43 2.89
CA THR A 455 31.61 -34.84 4.27
C THR A 455 30.23 -34.29 4.65
N ARG A 456 29.86 -33.13 4.10
CA ARG A 456 28.55 -32.49 4.28
C ARG A 456 27.40 -33.32 3.69
N ASP A 457 27.60 -33.93 2.52
CA ASP A 457 26.60 -34.78 1.87
C ASP A 457 26.38 -36.09 2.62
N TYR A 458 27.44 -36.67 3.18
CA TYR A 458 27.34 -37.83 4.07
C TYR A 458 26.44 -37.54 5.29
N PHE A 459 26.63 -36.40 5.95
CA PHE A 459 25.80 -36.02 7.11
C PHE A 459 24.36 -35.63 6.73
N HIS A 460 24.13 -35.07 5.53
CA HIS A 460 22.77 -34.83 5.01
C HIS A 460 22.02 -36.15 4.78
N GLN A 461 22.67 -37.17 4.25
CA GLN A 461 22.08 -38.51 4.07
C GLN A 461 21.78 -39.18 5.42
N LEU A 462 22.67 -39.03 6.40
CA LEU A 462 22.48 -39.56 7.75
C LEU A 462 21.28 -38.92 8.47
N LYS A 463 21.07 -37.62 8.28
CA LYS A 463 19.91 -36.89 8.84
C LYS A 463 18.58 -37.30 8.18
N ARG A 464 18.57 -37.51 6.86
CA ARG A 464 17.39 -38.01 6.12
C ARG A 464 16.97 -39.43 6.57
N ARG A 465 17.94 -40.33 6.79
CA ARG A 465 17.66 -41.70 7.28
C ARG A 465 17.04 -41.71 8.68
N ARG A 466 17.45 -40.79 9.56
CA ARG A 466 16.87 -40.67 10.93
C ARG A 466 15.45 -40.10 10.92
N LEU A 467 15.16 -39.11 10.07
CA LEU A 467 13.84 -38.51 9.97
C LEU A 467 12.80 -39.49 9.42
N ASN A 468 13.14 -40.27 8.39
CA ASN A 468 12.22 -41.24 7.77
C ASN A 468 11.84 -42.42 8.69
N ASN A 469 12.67 -42.75 9.70
CA ASN A 469 12.33 -43.78 10.68
C ASN A 469 11.46 -43.26 11.84
N SER A 470 11.31 -41.94 11.99
CA SER A 470 10.56 -41.34 13.10
C SER A 470 9.14 -40.88 12.76
N THR A 471 8.82 -40.64 11.48
CA THR A 471 7.53 -40.06 11.06
C THR A 471 6.50 -41.07 10.54
N LEU A 472 6.83 -42.36 10.41
CA LEU A 472 5.86 -43.36 9.94
C LEU A 472 4.80 -43.77 10.97
N ASN A 473 4.92 -43.38 12.25
CA ASN A 473 4.05 -43.87 13.33
C ASN A 473 3.20 -42.82 14.06
N ILE A 474 3.20 -41.52 13.67
CA ILE A 474 2.49 -40.48 14.45
C ILE A 474 1.43 -39.70 13.64
N THR A 475 1.51 -39.61 12.31
CA THR A 475 0.59 -38.78 11.51
C THR A 475 -0.67 -39.49 11.00
N LYS A 476 -0.91 -40.76 11.36
CA LYS A 476 -2.09 -41.53 10.89
C LYS A 476 -3.35 -41.45 11.76
N THR A 477 -3.41 -40.62 12.82
CA THR A 477 -4.54 -40.68 13.78
C THR A 477 -5.25 -39.36 14.11
N ILE A 478 -4.85 -38.19 13.60
CA ILE A 478 -5.44 -36.92 14.11
C ILE A 478 -6.17 -36.03 13.08
N ILE A 479 -6.23 -36.38 11.78
CA ILE A 479 -6.94 -35.53 10.81
C ILE A 479 -7.98 -36.34 10.04
N TRP A 480 -9.02 -36.82 10.72
CA TRP A 480 -10.33 -37.14 10.14
C TRP A 480 -11.35 -37.17 11.28
N ASN A 481 -11.83 -35.99 11.66
CA ASN A 481 -13.14 -35.74 12.27
C ASN A 481 -13.30 -34.22 12.42
N LEU A 482 -13.74 -33.56 11.34
CA LEU A 482 -14.68 -32.42 11.28
C LEU A 482 -14.77 -31.87 9.86
#